data_AF-A0A9N9TJM4-F1
#
_entry.id   AF-A0A9N9TJM4-F1
#
_cell.length_a   1.000
_cell.length_b   1.000
_cell.length_c   1.000
_cell.angle_alpha   90.00
_cell.angle_beta   90.00
_cell.angle_gamma   90.00
#
_symmetry.space_group_name_H-M   'P 1'
#
loop_
_entity.id
_entity.type
_entity.pdbx_description
1 polymer ?
#
loop_
_entity_poly.entity_id
_entity_poly.type
_entity_poly.pdbx_seq_one_letter_code
_entity_poly.pdbx_strand_id
1 'polypeptide(L)'
;MKYLVLLGCLAVFHAASGLECYSCDTETCKNDMKEWGKNKCGGSADTTLEPACQKIVFKDKDGKEVVNRKCATVPKTGEAPCPTTPQGATDVKCPVCKTDLCNTAASVQYSFAAAATVFFAFLFM
;
A
#
# COMPACT_ATOMS: atom_id res chain seq x y z
N MET A 1 45.27 24.46 7.71
CA MET A 1 44.01 24.86 7.03
C MET A 1 43.62 23.93 5.85
N LYS A 2 44.09 22.69 5.80
CA LYS A 2 43.84 21.78 4.65
C LYS A 2 42.68 20.80 4.88
N TYR A 3 42.16 20.72 6.11
CA TYR A 3 41.09 19.80 6.51
C TYR A 3 39.72 20.46 6.68
N LEU A 4 39.63 21.79 6.59
CA LEU A 4 38.36 22.52 6.72
C LEU A 4 37.47 22.40 5.47
N VAL A 5 38.06 22.06 4.32
CA VAL A 5 37.31 21.92 3.05
C VAL A 5 36.62 20.56 2.95
N LEU A 6 37.08 19.54 3.70
CA LEU A 6 36.52 18.19 3.61
C LEU A 6 35.28 17.97 4.50
N LEU A 7 34.97 18.89 5.42
CA LEU A 7 33.87 18.73 6.37
C LEU A 7 32.56 19.41 5.94
N GLY A 8 32.55 20.22 4.88
CA GLY A 8 31.37 21.00 4.47
C GLY A 8 30.44 20.32 3.46
N CYS A 9 30.87 19.22 2.84
CA CYS A 9 30.08 18.50 1.82
C CYS A 9 29.26 17.33 2.38
N LEU A 10 29.22 17.14 3.71
CA LEU A 10 28.16 16.39 4.38
C LEU A 10 26.94 17.28 4.58
N ALA A 11 26.47 17.91 3.50
CA ALA A 11 25.06 18.27 3.41
C ALA A 11 24.30 16.95 3.40
N VAL A 12 23.96 16.47 4.61
CA VAL A 12 23.11 15.31 4.80
C VAL A 12 21.76 15.69 4.21
N PHE A 13 21.57 15.43 2.92
CA PHE A 13 20.25 15.36 2.33
C PHE A 13 19.53 14.26 3.09
N HIS A 14 18.75 14.64 4.11
CA HIS A 14 17.68 13.80 4.63
C HIS A 14 16.69 13.64 3.49
N ALA A 15 16.97 12.72 2.57
CA ALA A 15 15.97 12.16 1.70
C ALA A 15 15.02 11.42 2.62
N ALA A 16 14.00 12.12 3.13
CA ALA A 16 12.86 11.50 3.76
C ALA A 16 12.22 10.63 2.69
N SER A 17 12.59 9.35 2.67
CA SER A 17 11.95 8.36 1.82
C SER A 17 10.52 8.19 2.35
N GLY A 18 9.59 8.95 1.77
CA GLY A 18 8.17 8.76 2.02
C GLY A 18 7.73 7.41 1.44
N LEU A 19 6.90 6.69 2.20
CA LEU A 19 6.26 5.44 1.79
C LEU A 19 5.67 5.57 0.38
N GLU A 20 6.00 4.67 -0.54
CA GLU A 20 5.41 4.66 -1.88
C GLU A 20 4.24 3.68 -1.95
N CYS A 21 3.12 4.06 -2.57
CA CYS A 21 1.93 3.21 -2.71
C CYS A 21 1.41 3.21 -4.14
N TYR A 22 0.75 2.12 -4.55
CA TYR A 22 -0.04 2.13 -5.78
C TYR A 22 -1.27 3.03 -5.63
N SER A 23 -1.59 3.73 -6.71
CA SER A 23 -2.71 4.65 -6.82
C SER A 23 -3.49 4.34 -8.09
N CYS A 24 -4.76 3.98 -7.91
CA CYS A 24 -5.71 3.80 -8.99
C CYS A 24 -7.14 3.97 -8.45
N ASP A 25 -8.03 4.38 -9.33
CA ASP A 25 -9.48 4.47 -9.12
C ASP A 25 -10.20 3.30 -9.78
N THR A 26 -11.54 3.30 -9.72
CA THR A 26 -12.39 2.23 -10.22
C THR A 26 -12.07 1.82 -11.67
N GLU A 27 -11.75 2.76 -12.55
CA GLU A 27 -11.48 2.46 -13.96
C GLU A 27 -10.02 2.06 -14.16
N THR A 28 -9.09 2.80 -13.58
CA THR A 28 -7.64 2.53 -13.75
C THR A 28 -7.18 1.27 -13.00
N CYS A 29 -7.85 0.86 -11.92
CA CYS A 29 -7.55 -0.38 -11.20
C CYS A 29 -7.96 -1.64 -11.98
N LYS A 30 -8.71 -1.51 -13.09
CA LYS A 30 -9.03 -2.63 -14.00
C LYS A 30 -7.89 -2.93 -14.98
N ASN A 31 -7.01 -1.96 -15.22
CA ASN A 31 -5.87 -2.11 -16.11
C ASN A 31 -4.78 -2.97 -15.47
N ASP A 32 -3.79 -3.35 -16.28
CA ASP A 32 -2.57 -4.01 -15.81
C ASP A 32 -1.90 -3.20 -14.69
N MET A 33 -1.40 -3.89 -13.65
CA MET A 33 -0.73 -3.25 -12.50
C MET A 33 0.44 -2.33 -12.89
N LYS A 34 1.10 -2.61 -14.02
CA LYS A 34 2.18 -1.76 -14.57
C LYS A 34 1.72 -0.35 -14.96
N GLU A 35 0.42 -0.16 -15.18
CA GLU A 35 -0.20 1.11 -15.57
C GLU A 35 -0.72 1.91 -14.37
N TRP A 36 -0.78 1.29 -13.19
CA TRP A 36 -1.21 2.00 -11.99
C TRP A 36 -0.18 3.04 -11.58
N GLY A 37 -0.68 4.20 -11.12
CA GLY A 37 0.19 5.24 -10.58
C GLY A 37 0.93 4.75 -9.33
N LYS A 38 2.13 5.31 -9.09
CA LYS A 38 2.88 5.12 -7.86
C LYS A 38 3.10 6.48 -7.22
N ASN A 39 2.63 6.65 -6.00
CA ASN A 39 2.67 7.93 -5.31
C ASN A 39 3.43 7.78 -3.99
N LYS A 40 4.34 8.71 -3.71
CA LYS A 40 4.92 8.86 -2.37
C LYS A 40 3.88 9.48 -1.45
N CYS A 41 3.64 8.85 -0.32
CA CYS A 41 2.72 9.31 0.70
C CYS A 41 3.38 10.40 1.54
N GLY A 42 2.71 11.54 1.64
CA GLY A 42 3.09 12.61 2.54
C GLY A 42 2.92 12.22 4.00
N GLY A 43 3.74 12.80 4.87
CA GLY A 43 3.51 12.73 6.31
C GLY A 43 2.33 13.59 6.75
N SER A 44 1.87 13.36 7.98
CA SER A 44 0.90 14.23 8.66
C SER A 44 1.63 15.19 9.60
N ALA A 45 1.10 16.41 9.77
CA ALA A 45 1.52 17.29 10.86
C ALA A 45 1.05 16.78 12.23
N ASP A 46 0.00 15.96 12.25
CA ASP A 46 -0.49 15.27 13.44
C ASP A 46 0.41 14.06 13.75
N THR A 47 1.05 14.10 14.91
CA THR A 47 1.99 13.07 15.38
C THR A 47 1.30 11.77 15.80
N THR A 48 -0.02 11.75 15.93
CA THR A 48 -0.82 10.55 16.20
C THR A 48 -1.14 9.76 14.92
N LEU A 49 -0.87 10.36 13.76
CA LEU A 49 -1.13 9.78 12.46
C LEU A 49 0.18 9.43 11.74
N GLU A 50 0.10 8.47 10.82
CA GLU A 50 1.21 8.08 9.95
C GLU A 50 0.73 7.73 8.54
N PRO A 51 1.61 7.87 7.52
CA PRO A 51 1.29 7.46 6.16
C PRO A 51 1.15 5.94 6.06
N ALA A 52 0.20 5.48 5.26
CA ALA A 52 0.00 4.07 4.95
C ALA A 52 -0.58 3.88 3.54
N CYS A 53 -0.34 2.70 2.95
CA CYS A 53 -1.01 2.29 1.73
C CYS A 53 -2.37 1.69 2.08
N GLN A 54 -3.42 2.14 1.41
CA GLN A 54 -4.77 1.63 1.60
C GLN A 54 -5.28 1.02 0.28
N LYS A 55 -5.92 -0.14 0.39
CA LYS A 55 -6.72 -0.75 -0.69
C LYS A 55 -8.16 -0.77 -0.22
N ILE A 56 -9.07 -0.16 -0.97
CA ILE A 56 -10.50 -0.10 -0.65
C ILE A 56 -11.20 -1.05 -1.63
N VAL A 57 -11.95 -2.00 -1.09
CA VAL A 57 -12.74 -2.97 -1.86
C VAL A 57 -14.17 -2.88 -1.39
N PHE A 58 -15.12 -2.77 -2.30
CA PHE A 58 -16.55 -2.77 -1.98
C PHE A 58 -17.35 -3.31 -3.17
N LYS A 59 -18.61 -3.67 -2.96
CA LYS A 59 -19.55 -3.95 -4.04
C LYS A 59 -20.37 -2.71 -4.34
N ASP A 60 -20.49 -2.34 -5.61
CA ASP A 60 -21.39 -1.28 -6.05
C ASP A 60 -22.86 -1.71 -5.95
N LYS A 61 -23.77 -0.80 -6.34
CA LYS A 61 -25.22 -1.05 -6.35
C LYS A 61 -25.65 -2.22 -7.24
N ASP A 62 -24.83 -2.58 -8.24
CA ASP A 62 -25.09 -3.67 -9.18
C ASP A 62 -24.42 -4.99 -8.69
N GLY A 63 -23.83 -4.96 -7.48
CA GLY A 63 -23.14 -6.09 -6.87
C GLY A 63 -21.74 -6.34 -7.41
N LYS A 64 -21.19 -5.45 -8.25
CA LYS A 64 -19.87 -5.61 -8.85
C LYS A 64 -18.79 -5.16 -7.88
N GLU A 65 -17.72 -5.95 -7.77
CA GLU A 65 -16.58 -5.57 -6.96
C GLU A 65 -15.84 -4.39 -7.60
N VAL A 66 -15.63 -3.35 -6.79
CA VAL A 66 -14.88 -2.14 -7.11
C VAL A 66 -13.66 -2.10 -6.20
N VAL A 67 -12.51 -1.79 -6.79
CA VAL A 67 -11.23 -1.65 -6.07
C VAL A 67 -10.67 -0.27 -6.33
N ASN A 68 -10.26 0.40 -5.25
CA ASN A 68 -9.50 1.65 -5.29
C ASN A 68 -8.22 1.49 -4.46
N ARG A 69 -7.14 2.16 -4.86
CA ARG A 69 -5.85 2.14 -4.16
C ARG A 69 -5.34 3.55 -3.99
N LYS A 70 -4.83 3.89 -2.80
CA LYS A 70 -4.30 5.22 -2.51
C LYS A 70 -3.38 5.24 -1.30
N CYS A 71 -2.66 6.34 -1.14
CA CYS A 71 -2.11 6.75 0.14
C CYS A 71 -3.24 7.14 1.10
N ALA A 72 -3.06 6.82 2.38
CA ALA A 72 -3.92 7.25 3.47
C ALA A 72 -3.07 7.72 4.64
N THR A 73 -3.66 8.56 5.47
CA THR A 73 -3.11 8.95 6.77
C THR A 73 -3.97 8.24 7.82
N VAL A 74 -3.35 7.37 8.61
CA VAL A 74 -4.06 6.48 9.55
C VAL A 74 -3.54 6.66 10.97
N PRO A 75 -4.34 6.35 12.01
CA PRO A 75 -3.85 6.32 13.38
C PRO A 75 -2.64 5.40 13.53
N LYS A 76 -1.65 5.82 14.31
CA LYS A 76 -0.49 4.98 14.64
C LYS A 76 -0.88 3.73 15.44
N THR A 77 -1.94 3.88 16.24
CA THR A 77 -2.51 2.85 17.10
C THR A 77 -4.00 2.74 16.87
N GLY A 78 -4.54 1.53 16.88
CA GLY A 78 -5.96 1.26 16.63
C GLY A 78 -6.25 0.87 15.19
N GLU A 79 -7.53 0.67 14.88
CA GLU A 79 -7.98 0.33 13.52
C GLU A 79 -8.05 1.58 12.63
N ALA A 80 -7.58 1.43 11.40
CA ALA A 80 -7.71 2.48 10.40
C ALA A 80 -9.14 2.48 9.84
N PRO A 81 -9.87 3.61 9.89
CA PRO A 81 -11.22 3.66 9.36
C PRO A 81 -11.22 3.54 7.84
N CYS A 82 -12.24 2.87 7.32
CA CYS A 82 -12.58 2.97 5.91
C CYS A 82 -13.02 4.41 5.58
N PRO A 83 -12.56 4.99 4.46
CA PRO A 83 -13.13 6.25 3.99
C PRO A 83 -14.59 6.05 3.58
N THR A 84 -15.35 7.15 3.54
CA THR A 84 -16.73 7.14 3.05
C THR A 84 -16.79 6.57 1.63
N THR A 85 -17.59 5.53 1.44
CA THR A 85 -17.86 4.91 0.15
C THR A 85 -19.10 5.51 -0.52
N PRO A 86 -19.30 5.34 -1.84
CA PRO A 86 -20.54 5.74 -2.50
C PRO A 86 -21.79 5.14 -1.84
N GLN A 87 -22.91 5.85 -1.93
CA GLN A 87 -24.20 5.35 -1.42
C GLN A 87 -24.56 4.02 -2.08
N GLY A 88 -25.03 3.07 -1.28
CA GLY A 88 -25.37 1.72 -1.73
C GLY A 88 -24.19 0.75 -1.82
N ALA A 89 -22.97 1.19 -1.45
CA ALA A 89 -21.83 0.28 -1.35
C ALA A 89 -22.03 -0.75 -0.22
N THR A 90 -21.74 -2.01 -0.52
CA THR A 90 -21.77 -3.13 0.44
C THR A 90 -20.42 -3.83 0.52
N ASP A 91 -20.23 -4.71 1.51
CA ASP A 91 -19.00 -5.51 1.68
C ASP A 91 -17.70 -4.70 1.71
N VAL A 92 -17.73 -3.50 2.31
CA VAL A 92 -16.58 -2.59 2.34
C VAL A 92 -15.43 -3.16 3.17
N LYS A 93 -14.25 -3.27 2.56
CA LYS A 93 -12.99 -3.69 3.18
C LYS A 93 -11.89 -2.69 2.85
N CYS A 94 -11.15 -2.24 3.86
CA CYS A 94 -10.07 -1.27 3.67
C CYS A 94 -8.77 -1.73 4.33
N PRO A 95 -8.15 -2.85 3.90
CA PRO A 95 -6.85 -3.24 4.39
C PRO A 95 -5.82 -2.11 4.20
N VAL A 96 -4.99 -1.94 5.22
CA VAL A 96 -3.93 -0.95 5.28
C VAL A 96 -2.61 -1.67 5.53
N CYS A 97 -1.53 -1.18 4.93
CA CYS A 97 -0.18 -1.68 5.12
C CYS A 97 0.84 -0.54 5.02
N LYS A 98 2.03 -0.72 5.59
CA LYS A 98 3.02 0.36 5.83
C LYS A 98 4.40 0.09 5.20
N THR A 99 4.44 -0.74 4.16
CA THR A 99 5.65 -1.02 3.39
C THR A 99 5.45 -0.59 1.93
N ASP A 100 6.53 -0.27 1.23
CA ASP A 100 6.43 0.25 -0.13
C ASP A 100 5.64 -0.71 -1.03
N LEU A 101 4.69 -0.13 -1.76
CA LEU A 101 3.88 -0.79 -2.77
C LEU A 101 3.09 -2.00 -2.22
N CYS A 102 2.84 -2.07 -0.92
CA CYS A 102 2.21 -3.23 -0.29
C CYS A 102 0.72 -3.40 -0.62
N ASN A 103 0.06 -2.35 -1.10
CA ASN A 103 -1.35 -2.39 -1.52
C ASN A 103 -1.56 -3.02 -2.90
N THR A 104 -0.56 -3.75 -3.41
CA THR A 104 -0.65 -4.57 -4.63
C THR A 104 -1.74 -5.60 -4.56
N ALA A 105 -1.76 -6.37 -3.47
CA ALA A 105 -2.47 -7.64 -3.39
C ALA A 105 -3.88 -7.52 -3.98
N ALA A 106 -4.05 -8.04 -5.21
CA ALA A 106 -5.32 -8.62 -5.59
C ALA A 106 -5.63 -9.66 -4.51
N SER A 107 -6.90 -9.84 -4.15
CA SER A 107 -7.32 -10.91 -3.23
C SER A 107 -7.00 -12.27 -3.85
N VAL A 108 -5.73 -12.65 -3.90
CA VAL A 108 -5.30 -13.98 -4.26
C VAL A 108 -5.27 -14.74 -2.95
N GLN A 109 -6.22 -15.64 -2.80
CA GLN A 109 -6.18 -16.68 -1.77
C GLN A 109 -4.97 -17.59 -2.06
N TYR A 110 -3.76 -17.13 -1.74
CA TYR A 110 -2.58 -17.97 -1.78
C TYR A 110 -2.63 -18.90 -0.58
N SER A 111 -3.18 -20.10 -0.78
CA SER A 111 -2.98 -21.21 0.14
C SER A 111 -1.51 -21.62 0.09
N PHE A 112 -0.71 -21.12 1.03
CA PHE A 112 0.69 -21.53 1.25
C PHE A 112 0.87 -23.06 1.38
N ALA A 113 -0.20 -23.80 1.66
CA ALA A 113 -0.22 -25.26 1.70
C ALA A 113 0.17 -25.93 0.36
N ALA A 114 -0.05 -25.27 -0.78
CA ALA A 114 0.25 -25.84 -2.10
C ALA A 114 1.74 -25.75 -2.49
N ALA A 115 2.51 -24.81 -1.92
CA ALA A 115 3.93 -24.67 -2.23
C ALA A 115 4.81 -25.66 -1.45
N ALA A 116 4.39 -26.05 -0.24
CA ALA A 116 5.15 -26.97 0.59
C ALA A 116 5.17 -28.40 0.02
N THR A 117 4.07 -28.87 -0.59
CA THR A 117 3.98 -30.26 -1.12
C THR A 117 4.94 -30.51 -2.28
N VAL A 118 5.21 -29.50 -3.12
CA VAL A 118 6.16 -29.63 -4.23
C VAL A 118 7.60 -29.77 -3.71
N PHE A 119 8.00 -29.00 -2.70
CA PHE A 119 9.34 -29.12 -2.11
C PHE A 119 9.56 -30.45 -1.39
N PHE A 120 8.54 -30.99 -0.72
CA PHE A 120 8.64 -32.32 -0.09
C PHE A 120 8.67 -33.46 -1.13
N ALA A 121 7.96 -33.34 -2.26
CA ALA A 121 8.00 -34.38 -3.30
C ALA A 121 9.39 -34.51 -3.96
N PHE A 122 10.14 -33.42 -4.10
CA PHE A 122 11.49 -33.44 -4.69
C PHE A 122 12.61 -33.83 -3.72
N LEU A 123 12.42 -33.65 -2.41
CA LEU A 123 13.41 -34.05 -1.40
C LEU A 123 13.30 -35.52 -0.97
N PHE A 124 12.18 -36.18 -1.30
CA PHE A 124 11.90 -37.57 -0.95
C PHE A 124 11.69 -38.48 -2.18
N MET A 125 12.15 -38.02 -3.36
CA MET A 125 12.34 -38.85 -4.56
C MET A 125 13.80 -39.19 -4.75
#